data_AF-A0A832GKN1-F1
#
_entry.id   AF-A0A832GKN1-F1
#
_cell.length_a   1.000
_cell.length_b   1.000
_cell.length_c   1.000
_cell.angle_alpha   90.00
_cell.angle_beta   90.00
_cell.angle_gamma   90.00
#
_symmetry.space_group_name_H-M   'P 1'
#
loop_
_entity.id
_entity.type
_entity.pdbx_description
1 polymer ?
#
loop_
_entity_poly.entity_id
_entity_poly.type
_entity_poly.pdbx_seq_one_letter_code
_entity_poly.pdbx_strand_id
1 'polypeptide(L)'
;MPQVRFDAYYRYDELTRILHAFAEEYPQLVRIESIGKSYEGRDIWLLTLTNFATGPAEEKPALWVDGNIHASEVSPSSACLYLIHRLTREYGSHEKITRCLDTRAFYVCPRVNPDGAEWALADKPKIIRSSTRPYPYDEDPIGGLVTED
;
A
#
# COMPACT_ATOMS: atom_id res chain seq x y z
N MET A 1 -17.26 -6.12 7.66
CA MET A 1 -16.65 -4.84 7.23
C MET A 1 -15.48 -4.45 8.12
N PRO A 2 -14.30 -4.16 7.53
CA PRO A 2 -13.15 -3.64 8.26
C PRO A 2 -13.49 -2.31 8.93
N GLN A 3 -13.27 -2.19 10.25
CA GLN A 3 -13.36 -0.91 10.94
C GLN A 3 -12.07 -0.12 10.70
N VAL A 4 -12.17 0.97 9.95
CA VAL A 4 -11.06 1.88 9.70
C VAL A 4 -11.36 3.21 10.38
N ARG A 5 -10.49 3.58 11.32
CA ARG A 5 -10.40 4.93 11.86
C ARG A 5 -9.54 5.81 10.96
N PHE A 6 -10.03 7.00 10.64
CA PHE A 6 -9.30 8.03 9.87
C PHE A 6 -8.77 9.17 10.75
N ASP A 7 -8.86 9.01 12.07
CA ASP A 7 -8.33 9.93 13.07
C ASP A 7 -7.04 9.40 13.75
N ALA A 8 -6.44 8.35 13.19
CA ALA A 8 -5.26 7.67 13.72
C ALA A 8 -4.34 7.17 12.59
N TYR A 9 -3.07 6.96 12.94
CA TYR A 9 -2.08 6.29 12.08
C TYR A 9 -1.78 4.90 12.61
N TYR A 10 -1.71 3.93 11.71
CA TYR A 10 -1.54 2.52 12.05
C TYR A 10 -0.08 2.09 12.05
N ARG A 11 0.28 1.28 13.05
CA ARG A 11 1.50 0.45 13.01
C ARG A 11 1.35 -0.68 12.00
N TYR A 12 2.46 -1.24 11.57
CA TYR A 12 2.54 -2.25 10.51
C TYR A 12 1.57 -3.42 10.71
N ASP A 13 1.52 -4.00 11.90
CA ASP A 13 0.66 -5.17 12.18
C ASP A 13 -0.84 -4.83 12.09
N GLU A 14 -1.22 -3.62 12.54
CA GLU A 14 -2.61 -3.18 12.46
C GLU A 14 -3.00 -2.81 11.03
N LEU A 15 -2.13 -2.09 10.31
CA LEU A 15 -2.31 -1.83 8.88
C LEU A 15 -2.48 -3.15 8.12
N THR A 16 -1.59 -4.12 8.33
CA THR A 16 -1.62 -5.44 7.69
C THR A 16 -2.96 -6.15 7.95
N ARG A 17 -3.42 -6.19 9.20
CA ARG A 17 -4.73 -6.78 9.54
C ARG A 17 -5.89 -6.09 8.83
N ILE A 18 -5.89 -4.76 8.77
CA ILE A 18 -6.93 -3.99 8.05
C ILE A 18 -6.94 -4.34 6.57
N LEU A 19 -5.76 -4.41 5.93
CA LEU A 19 -5.61 -4.73 4.52
C LEU A 19 -6.12 -6.15 4.19
N HIS A 20 -5.75 -7.14 4.99
CA HIS A 20 -6.29 -8.51 4.84
C HIS A 20 -7.81 -8.55 5.03
N ALA A 21 -8.34 -7.82 6.01
CA ALA A 21 -9.79 -7.76 6.25
C ALA A 21 -10.57 -7.19 5.05
N PHE A 22 -10.00 -6.26 4.26
CA PHE A 22 -10.62 -5.81 3.01
C PHE A 22 -10.68 -6.90 1.95
N ALA A 23 -9.61 -7.69 1.79
CA ALA A 23 -9.57 -8.79 0.83
C ALA A 23 -10.54 -9.92 1.22
N GLU A 24 -10.67 -10.21 2.52
CA GLU A 24 -11.60 -11.21 3.06
C GLU A 24 -13.07 -10.79 2.95
N GLU A 25 -13.38 -9.51 3.21
CA GLU A 25 -14.76 -9.00 3.16
C GLU A 25 -15.26 -8.81 1.72
N TYR A 26 -14.38 -8.39 0.81
CA TYR A 26 -14.74 -8.07 -0.58
C TYR A 26 -13.98 -8.94 -1.60
N PRO A 27 -14.07 -10.28 -1.54
CA PRO A 27 -13.31 -11.18 -2.42
C PRO A 27 -13.77 -11.13 -3.88
N GLN A 28 -14.86 -10.44 -4.20
CA GLN A 28 -15.27 -10.13 -5.57
C GLN A 28 -14.63 -8.84 -6.11
N LEU A 29 -14.06 -8.01 -5.23
CA LEU A 29 -13.47 -6.71 -5.60
C LEU A 29 -11.98 -6.58 -5.28
N VAL A 30 -11.46 -7.29 -4.27
CA VAL A 30 -10.13 -7.05 -3.71
C VAL A 30 -9.30 -8.33 -3.66
N ARG A 31 -8.06 -8.24 -4.12
CA ARG A 31 -6.99 -9.22 -3.85
C ARG A 31 -5.87 -8.51 -3.08
N ILE A 32 -5.13 -9.26 -2.28
CA ILE A 32 -3.96 -8.77 -1.55
C ILE A 32 -2.77 -9.71 -1.84
N GLU A 33 -1.61 -9.12 -2.07
CA GLU A 33 -0.35 -9.84 -2.21
C GLU A 33 0.82 -9.02 -1.66
N SER A 34 1.93 -9.70 -1.38
CA SER A 34 3.20 -9.03 -1.08
C SER A 34 4.00 -8.90 -2.37
N ILE A 35 4.38 -7.66 -2.73
CA ILE A 35 5.21 -7.38 -3.91
C ILE A 35 6.71 -7.42 -3.61
N GLY A 36 7.08 -7.72 -2.37
CA GLY A 36 8.47 -7.78 -1.94
C GLY A 36 8.61 -7.65 -0.44
N LYS A 37 9.85 -7.76 0.02
CA LYS A 37 10.24 -7.57 1.42
C LYS A 37 11.03 -6.28 1.55
N SER A 38 10.81 -5.57 2.64
CA SER A 38 11.64 -4.44 3.06
C SER A 38 13.01 -4.91 3.55
N TYR A 39 13.89 -3.97 3.92
CA TYR A 39 15.22 -4.30 4.44
C TYR A 39 15.14 -5.09 5.76
N GLU A 40 14.21 -4.72 6.64
CA GLU A 40 13.97 -5.43 7.90
C GLU A 40 13.00 -6.63 7.75
N GLY A 41 12.68 -7.04 6.52
CA GLY A 41 11.93 -8.28 6.23
C GLY A 41 10.41 -8.18 6.32
N ARG A 42 9.84 -6.97 6.35
CA ARG A 42 8.38 -6.76 6.31
C ARG A 42 7.84 -6.87 4.89
N ASP A 43 6.68 -7.50 4.73
CA ASP A 43 5.97 -7.51 3.45
C ASP A 43 5.56 -6.09 3.04
N ILE A 44 5.74 -5.80 1.76
CA ILE A 44 5.21 -4.61 1.10
C ILE A 44 3.89 -5.00 0.45
N TRP A 45 2.79 -4.64 1.10
CA TRP A 45 1.45 -5.06 0.69
C TRP A 45 0.90 -4.25 -0.48
N LEU A 46 0.41 -4.96 -1.48
CA LEU A 46 -0.37 -4.43 -2.59
C LEU A 46 -1.80 -4.94 -2.52
N LEU A 47 -2.77 -4.05 -2.69
CA LEU A 47 -4.16 -4.41 -2.93
C LEU A 47 -4.50 -4.14 -4.40
N THR A 48 -5.03 -5.16 -5.06
CA THR A 48 -5.61 -5.05 -6.38
C THR A 48 -7.12 -4.94 -6.24
N LEU A 49 -7.68 -3.79 -6.63
CA LEU A 49 -9.12 -3.51 -6.59
C LEU A 49 -9.70 -3.39 -8.00
N THR A 50 -10.62 -4.29 -8.34
CA THR A 50 -11.43 -4.28 -9.57
C THR A 50 -12.61 -5.22 -9.41
N ASN A 51 -13.68 -5.05 -10.16
CA ASN A 51 -14.73 -6.07 -10.22
C ASN A 51 -14.24 -7.29 -11.01
N PHE A 52 -13.86 -8.37 -10.33
CA PHE A 52 -13.34 -9.57 -10.99
C PHE A 52 -14.39 -10.31 -11.85
N ALA A 53 -15.68 -10.00 -11.69
CA ALA A 53 -16.74 -10.56 -12.54
C ALA A 53 -16.78 -9.94 -13.95
N THR A 54 -16.19 -8.76 -14.16
CA THR A 54 -16.12 -8.09 -15.48
C THR A 54 -14.81 -8.33 -16.21
N GLY A 55 -14.01 -9.29 -15.73
CA GLY A 55 -12.70 -9.65 -16.30
C GLY A 55 -11.55 -9.50 -15.31
N PRO A 56 -10.40 -10.13 -15.60
CA PRO A 56 -9.23 -10.08 -14.75
C PRO A 56 -8.61 -8.66 -14.70
N ALA A 57 -7.81 -8.39 -13.66
CA ALA A 57 -7.22 -7.07 -13.46
C ALA A 57 -6.19 -6.73 -14.55
N GLU A 58 -5.46 -7.73 -15.04
CA GLU A 58 -4.40 -7.58 -16.04
C GLU A 58 -4.92 -7.16 -17.42
N GLU A 59 -6.20 -7.40 -17.72
CA GLU A 59 -6.84 -7.04 -19.00
C GLU A 59 -7.50 -5.66 -18.98
N LYS A 60 -7.49 -4.98 -17.83
CA LYS A 60 -8.11 -3.66 -17.64
C LYS A 60 -7.06 -2.56 -17.55
N PRO A 61 -7.35 -1.35 -18.06
CA PRO A 61 -6.50 -0.19 -17.80
C PRO A 61 -6.28 0.00 -16.29
N ALA A 62 -5.02 0.21 -15.91
CA ALA A 62 -4.58 0.20 -14.53
C ALA A 62 -4.28 1.62 -14.01
N LEU A 63 -4.56 1.85 -12.73
CA LEU A 63 -4.05 2.97 -11.96
C LEU A 63 -3.23 2.45 -10.79
N TRP A 64 -1.97 2.89 -10.71
CA TRP A 64 -1.11 2.67 -9.56
C TRP A 64 -1.25 3.83 -8.56
N VAL A 65 -1.42 3.50 -7.29
CA VAL A 65 -1.48 4.48 -6.19
C VAL A 65 -0.64 3.95 -5.04
N ASP A 66 0.37 4.71 -4.62
CA ASP A 66 1.15 4.37 -3.44
C ASP A 66 1.23 5.50 -2.43
N GLY A 67 1.62 5.13 -1.21
CA GLY A 67 1.79 6.06 -0.11
C GLY A 67 2.98 5.70 0.77
N ASN A 68 3.45 6.71 1.50
CA ASN A 68 4.43 6.57 2.59
C ASN A 68 5.74 5.92 2.12
N ILE A 69 6.23 6.35 0.95
CA ILE A 69 7.59 6.07 0.48
C ILE A 69 8.63 6.78 1.36
N HIS A 70 8.34 8.02 1.75
CA HIS A 70 9.08 8.69 2.81
C HIS A 70 8.54 8.26 4.17
N ALA A 71 9.45 7.85 5.06
CA ALA A 71 9.16 7.23 6.34
C ALA A 71 8.19 8.04 7.22
N SER A 72 8.45 9.33 7.40
CA SER A 72 7.65 10.21 8.28
C SER A 72 6.38 10.77 7.65
N GLU A 73 6.20 10.64 6.33
CA GLU A 73 5.01 11.11 5.61
C GLU A 73 3.93 10.02 5.65
N VAL A 74 3.33 9.84 6.82
CA VAL A 74 2.37 8.74 7.07
C VAL A 74 0.95 9.01 6.56
N SER A 75 0.56 10.28 6.35
CA SER A 75 -0.78 10.64 5.86
C SER A 75 -1.15 10.06 4.49
N PRO A 76 -0.24 9.98 3.50
CA PRO A 76 -0.47 9.23 2.26
C PRO A 76 -0.90 7.76 2.47
N SER A 77 -0.43 7.09 3.53
CA SER A 77 -0.88 5.73 3.86
C SER A 77 -2.36 5.71 4.24
N SER A 78 -2.80 6.68 5.05
CA SER A 78 -4.21 6.87 5.39
C SER A 78 -5.05 7.27 4.17
N ALA A 79 -4.52 8.06 3.23
CA ALA A 79 -5.21 8.39 1.98
C ALA A 79 -5.43 7.16 1.10
N CYS A 80 -4.45 6.26 1.02
CA CYS A 80 -4.60 4.97 0.34
C CYS A 80 -5.68 4.10 0.99
N LEU A 81 -5.69 4.00 2.33
CA LEU A 81 -6.76 3.31 3.07
C LEU A 81 -8.13 3.92 2.82
N TYR A 82 -8.23 5.25 2.74
CA TYR A 82 -9.48 5.93 2.44
C TYR A 82 -9.96 5.62 1.03
N LEU A 83 -9.06 5.58 0.05
CA LEU A 83 -9.39 5.18 -1.32
C LEU A 83 -9.93 3.74 -1.36
N ILE A 84 -9.23 2.78 -0.72
CA ILE A 84 -9.66 1.38 -0.62
C ILE A 84 -11.06 1.28 0.01
N HIS A 85 -11.25 1.94 1.15
CA HIS A 85 -12.52 1.97 1.87
C HIS A 85 -13.64 2.56 0.99
N ARG A 86 -13.39 3.67 0.31
CA ARG A 86 -14.39 4.33 -0.54
C ARG A 86 -14.78 3.47 -1.74
N LEU A 87 -13.79 2.94 -2.46
CA LEU A 87 -14.01 2.11 -3.64
C LEU A 87 -14.83 0.86 -3.30
N THR A 88 -14.50 0.18 -2.20
CA THR A 88 -15.22 -1.03 -1.77
C THR A 88 -16.62 -0.74 -1.23
N ARG A 89 -16.79 0.31 -0.42
CA ARG A 89 -18.08 0.63 0.24
C ARG A 89 -19.12 1.21 -0.69
N GLU A 90 -18.70 1.96 -1.70
CA GLU A 90 -19.59 2.65 -2.62
C GLU A 90 -19.78 1.89 -3.96
N TYR A 91 -19.11 0.75 -4.14
CA TYR A 91 -19.37 -0.13 -5.28
C TYR A 91 -20.82 -0.65 -5.24
N GLY A 92 -21.53 -0.53 -6.38
CA GLY A 92 -22.92 -0.92 -6.52
C GLY A 92 -23.93 0.16 -6.09
N SER A 93 -23.51 1.17 -5.32
CA SER A 93 -24.39 2.27 -4.88
C SER A 93 -24.03 3.63 -5.48
N HIS A 94 -22.77 3.85 -5.84
CA HIS A 94 -22.31 5.07 -6.50
C HIS A 94 -21.86 4.79 -7.94
N GLU A 95 -22.64 5.27 -8.92
CA GLU A 95 -22.46 4.97 -10.36
C GLU A 95 -21.01 5.13 -10.86
N LYS A 96 -20.36 6.26 -10.55
CA LYS A 96 -18.97 6.51 -10.98
C LYS A 96 -17.97 5.51 -10.38
N ILE A 97 -18.13 5.11 -9.12
CA ILE A 97 -17.24 4.16 -8.45
C ILE A 97 -17.48 2.76 -9.00
N THR A 98 -18.75 2.37 -9.18
CA THR A 98 -19.11 1.11 -9.86
C THR A 98 -18.47 1.03 -11.23
N ARG A 99 -18.66 2.06 -12.07
CA ARG A 99 -18.04 2.13 -13.40
C ARG A 99 -16.51 2.08 -13.33
N CYS A 100 -15.89 2.73 -12.36
CA CYS A 100 -14.44 2.66 -12.17
C CYS A 100 -13.99 1.22 -11.95
N LEU A 101 -14.57 0.50 -11.00
CA LEU A 101 -14.17 -0.87 -10.68
C LEU A 101 -14.57 -1.88 -11.77
N ASP A 102 -15.66 -1.65 -12.51
CA ASP A 102 -16.08 -2.51 -13.62
C ASP A 102 -15.13 -2.45 -14.82
N THR A 103 -14.45 -1.32 -15.02
CA THR A 103 -13.70 -1.07 -16.26
C THR A 103 -12.20 -0.86 -16.06
N ARG A 104 -11.73 -0.71 -14.81
CA ARG A 104 -10.34 -0.40 -14.48
C ARG A 104 -9.87 -1.27 -13.32
N ALA A 105 -8.55 -1.40 -13.19
CA ALA A 105 -7.89 -1.98 -12.03
C ALA A 105 -7.15 -0.89 -11.24
N PHE A 106 -7.28 -0.93 -9.92
CA PHE A 106 -6.52 -0.08 -9.00
C PHE A 106 -5.51 -0.95 -8.26
N TYR A 107 -4.23 -0.62 -8.39
CA TYR A 107 -3.15 -1.24 -7.63
C TYR A 107 -2.72 -0.26 -6.56
N VAL A 108 -3.12 -0.53 -5.31
CA VAL A 108 -2.93 0.37 -4.18
C VAL A 108 -1.91 -0.20 -3.21
N CYS A 109 -0.76 0.45 -3.06
CA CYS A 109 0.32 0.10 -2.13
C CYS A 109 0.38 1.12 -0.99
N PRO A 110 -0.33 0.90 0.14
CA PRO A 110 -0.50 1.93 1.17
C PRO A 110 0.78 2.33 1.89
N ARG A 111 1.80 1.47 1.87
CA ARG A 111 3.07 1.70 2.59
C ARG A 111 4.24 1.06 1.86
N VAL A 112 4.91 1.86 1.03
CA VAL A 112 6.10 1.43 0.27
C VAL A 112 7.31 1.23 1.19
N ASN A 113 7.46 2.07 2.23
CA ASN A 113 8.56 2.02 3.18
C ASN A 113 8.06 1.59 4.58
N PRO A 114 7.76 0.30 4.79
CA PRO A 114 7.22 -0.16 6.05
C PRO A 114 8.18 0.01 7.22
N ASP A 115 9.48 -0.18 7.02
CA ASP A 115 10.48 -0.09 8.09
C ASP A 115 10.65 1.35 8.58
N GLY A 116 10.79 2.30 7.65
CA GLY A 116 10.90 3.70 7.97
C GLY A 116 9.67 4.23 8.70
N ALA A 117 8.47 3.85 8.25
CA ALA A 117 7.23 4.19 8.95
C ALA A 117 7.17 3.62 10.37
N GLU A 118 7.63 2.38 10.57
CA GLU A 118 7.72 1.76 11.90
C GLU A 118 8.72 2.48 12.82
N TRP A 119 9.80 3.04 12.27
CA TRP A 119 10.72 3.88 13.04
C TRP A 119 10.13 5.25 13.37
N ALA A 120 9.39 5.84 12.42
CA ALA A 120 8.77 7.17 12.59
C ALA A 120 7.57 7.16 13.54
N LEU A 121 6.79 6.06 13.59
CA LEU A 121 5.61 5.92 14.44
C LEU A 121 5.91 5.31 15.82
N ALA A 122 7.18 5.09 16.17
CA ALA A 122 7.53 4.41 17.42
C ALA A 122 7.23 5.32 18.63
N ASP A 123 7.09 4.74 19.82
CA ASP A 123 6.89 5.52 21.07
C ASP A 123 7.98 6.58 21.27
N LYS A 124 9.19 6.26 20.81
CA LYS A 124 10.30 7.21 20.63
C LYS A 124 10.61 7.32 19.14
N PRO A 125 9.99 8.28 18.42
CA PRO A 125 10.16 8.42 16.98
C PRO A 125 11.62 8.66 16.58
N LYS A 126 12.06 8.02 15.51
CA LYS A 126 13.30 8.40 14.83
C LYS A 126 12.97 9.41 13.73
N ILE A 127 13.76 10.49 13.64
CA ILE A 127 13.67 11.45 12.54
C ILE A 127 14.38 10.83 11.34
N ILE A 128 13.60 10.16 10.49
CA ILE A 128 14.07 9.53 9.26
C ILE A 128 13.11 9.86 8.13
N ARG A 129 13.66 10.14 6.95
CA ARG A 129 12.89 10.34 5.72
C ARG A 129 13.01 9.14 4.78
N SER A 130 14.19 8.56 4.70
CA SER A 130 14.55 7.50 3.74
C SER A 130 14.23 6.08 4.28
N SER A 131 14.74 5.05 3.61
CA SER A 131 14.72 3.68 4.10
C SER A 131 15.63 3.51 5.33
N THR A 132 15.48 2.40 6.05
CA THR A 132 16.30 2.06 7.23
C THR A 132 17.65 1.42 6.88
N ARG A 133 17.98 1.33 5.58
CA ARG A 133 19.27 0.81 5.11
C ARG A 133 20.40 1.72 5.60
N PRO A 134 21.41 1.18 6.28
CA PRO A 134 22.54 1.97 6.76
C PRO A 134 23.38 2.49 5.59
N TYR A 135 23.99 3.67 5.80
CA TYR A 135 25.04 4.20 4.93
C TYR A 135 26.35 4.31 5.73
N PRO A 136 27.52 3.91 5.19
CA PRO A 136 27.70 3.29 3.87
C PRO A 136 27.00 1.93 3.78
N TYR A 137 26.57 1.57 2.57
CA TYR A 137 25.90 0.30 2.33
C TYR A 137 26.87 -0.87 2.59
N ASP A 138 26.37 -1.94 3.19
CA ASP A 138 27.08 -3.20 3.45
C ASP A 138 26.94 -4.22 2.30
N GLU A 139 26.20 -3.86 1.25
CA GLU A 139 25.97 -4.64 0.04
C GLU A 139 27.01 -4.30 -1.04
N ASP A 140 27.47 -5.32 -1.77
CA ASP A 140 28.30 -5.11 -2.95
C ASP A 140 27.56 -4.23 -3.98
N PRO A 141 28.24 -3.28 -4.64
CA PRO A 141 27.63 -2.50 -5.70
C PRO A 141 27.04 -3.42 -6.78
N ILE A 142 25.80 -3.15 -7.18
CA ILE A 142 25.22 -3.82 -8.34
C ILE A 142 26.08 -3.42 -9.56
N GLY A 143 26.83 -4.39 -10.09
CA GLY A 143 27.71 -4.16 -11.23
C GLY A 143 26.97 -3.57 -12.43
N GLY A 144 27.64 -2.73 -13.21
CA GLY A 144 27.10 -2.10 -14.41
C GLY A 144 26.69 -0.64 -14.28
N LEU A 145 26.77 -0.06 -13.08
CA LEU A 145 26.65 1.39 -12.87
C LEU A 145 28.04 1.95 -12.56
N VAL A 146 28.51 2.86 -13.42
CA VAL A 146 29.76 3.60 -13.20
C VAL A 146 29.38 4.90 -12.51
N THR A 147 29.94 5.15 -11.32
CA THR A 147 29.86 6.45 -10.66
C THR A 147 30.75 7.43 -11.45
N GLU A 148 30.15 8.41 -12.12
CA GLU A 148 30.89 9.56 -12.68
C GLU A 148 30.74 10.75 -11.73
N ASP A 149 31.87 11.43 -11.46
CA ASP A 149 31.97 12.65 -10.64
C ASP A 149 31.45 13.90 -11.38
#